data_AF-A0A949PNU0-F1
#
_entry.id   AF-A0A949PNU0-F1
#
_cell.length_a   1.000
_cell.length_b   1.000
_cell.length_c   1.000
_cell.angle_alpha   90.00
_cell.angle_beta   90.00
_cell.angle_gamma   90.00
#
_symmetry.space_group_name_H-M   'P 1'
#
loop_
_entity.id
_entity.type
_entity.pdbx_description
1 polymer ?
#
loop_
_entity_poly.entity_id
_entity_poly.type
_entity_poly.pdbx_seq_one_letter_code
_entity_poly.pdbx_strand_id
1 'polypeptide(L)' 'MDTAVQQHAGRLVAALKDHAARKGWTEAETARQFGVTLPRGRELLRDQIDRFQLDELVSMAASAGLRVELRILGQGDG' A
#
# COMPACT_ATOMS: atom_id res chain seq x y z
N MET A 1 15.36 7.93 -12.54
CA MET A 1 14.81 7.51 -11.24
C MET A 1 14.17 6.16 -11.47
N ASP A 2 14.62 5.20 -10.67
CA ASP A 2 14.71 3.78 -10.97
C ASP A 2 13.36 3.07 -11.13
N THR A 3 13.15 2.40 -12.27
CA THR A 3 11.93 1.63 -12.58
C THR A 3 11.78 0.39 -11.68
N ALA A 4 12.83 -0.01 -10.95
CA ALA A 4 12.80 -1.13 -10.01
C ALA A 4 12.11 -0.81 -8.68
N VAL A 5 12.18 0.44 -8.20
CA VAL A 5 11.47 0.87 -6.97
C VAL A 5 9.96 0.92 -7.23
N GLN A 6 9.54 1.25 -8.45
CA GLN A 6 8.13 1.33 -8.85
C GLN A 6 7.40 -0.03 -8.76
N GLN A 7 8.10 -1.15 -8.97
CA GLN A 7 7.46 -2.46 -9.12
C GLN A 7 6.94 -3.07 -7.81
N HIS A 8 7.40 -2.59 -6.64
CA HIS A 8 6.97 -3.10 -5.34
C HIS A 8 5.79 -2.31 -4.75
N ALA A 9 5.79 -0.98 -4.91
CA ALA A 9 4.73 -0.12 -4.38
C ALA A 9 3.35 -0.43 -5.00
N GLY A 10 3.30 -0.70 -6.30
CA GLY A 10 2.05 -1.05 -6.99
C GLY A 10 1.36 -2.30 -6.44
N ARG A 11 2.12 -3.33 -6.03
CA ARG A 11 1.57 -4.55 -5.44
C ARG A 11 0.99 -4.31 -4.05
N LEU A 12 1.66 -3.50 -3.22
CA LEU A 12 1.12 -3.14 -1.90
C LEU A 12 -0.16 -2.31 -2.04
N VAL A 13 -0.20 -1.32 -2.94
CA VAL A 13 -1.40 -0.51 -3.16
C VAL A 13 -2.57 -1.39 -3.60
N ALA A 14 -2.37 -2.29 -4.57
CA ALA A 14 -3.41 -3.22 -5.00
C ALA A 14 -3.92 -4.10 -3.83
N ALA A 15 -3.01 -4.67 -3.04
CA ALA A 15 -3.38 -5.51 -1.89
C ALA A 15 -4.18 -4.75 -0.82
N LEU A 16 -3.83 -3.49 -0.55
CA LEU A 16 -4.55 -2.62 0.39
C LEU A 16 -5.94 -2.27 -0.15
N LYS A 17 -6.05 -1.88 -1.42
CA LYS A 17 -7.34 -1.60 -2.08
C LYS A 17 -8.26 -2.81 -2.03
N ASP A 18 -7.74 -3.98 -2.38
CA ASP A 18 -8.50 -5.23 -2.34
C ASP A 18 -8.93 -5.59 -0.91
N HIS A 19 -8.10 -5.33 0.09
CA HIS A 19 -8.48 -5.55 1.48
C HIS A 19 -9.64 -4.66 1.90
N ALA A 20 -9.56 -3.36 1.61
CA ALA A 20 -10.64 -2.41 1.89
C ALA A 20 -11.94 -2.80 1.18
N ALA A 21 -11.85 -3.21 -0.09
CA ALA A 21 -12.99 -3.69 -0.88
C ALA A 21 -13.64 -4.96 -0.28
N ARG A 22 -12.83 -5.97 0.10
CA ARG A 22 -13.35 -7.19 0.75
C ARG A 22 -14.02 -6.94 2.09
N LYS A 23 -13.60 -5.89 2.80
CA LYS A 23 -14.19 -5.47 4.07
C LYS A 23 -15.39 -4.53 3.91
N GLY A 24 -15.66 -4.05 2.69
CA GLY A 24 -16.75 -3.11 2.41
C GLY A 24 -16.54 -1.72 3.01
N TRP A 25 -15.29 -1.31 3.22
CA TRP A 25 -14.99 -0.03 3.85
C TRP A 25 -15.29 1.15 2.92
N THR A 26 -15.92 2.18 3.48
CA THR A 26 -16.01 3.51 2.90
C THR A 26 -14.64 4.21 2.86
N GLU A 27 -14.52 5.37 2.18
CA GLU A 27 -13.28 6.17 2.20
C GLU A 27 -12.87 6.55 3.65
N ALA A 28 -13.85 6.89 4.50
CA ALA A 28 -13.60 7.28 5.89
C ALA A 28 -13.18 6.11 6.77
N GLU A 29 -13.79 4.94 6.59
CA GLU A 29 -13.37 3.72 7.26
C GLU A 29 -11.99 3.28 6.79
N THR A 30 -11.73 3.33 5.48
CA THR A 30 -10.42 3.05 4.90
C THR A 30 -9.34 3.92 5.54
N ALA A 31 -9.57 5.24 5.62
CA ALA A 31 -8.65 6.15 6.28
C ALA A 31 -8.42 5.78 7.75
N ARG A 32 -9.50 5.51 8.50
CA ARG A 32 -9.42 5.14 9.91
C ARG A 32 -8.65 3.83 10.14
N GLN A 33 -8.93 2.81 9.33
CA GLN A 33 -8.37 1.46 9.49
C GLN A 33 -6.92 1.39 9.02
N PHE A 34 -6.56 2.16 8.00
CA PHE A 34 -5.16 2.31 7.58
C PHE A 34 -4.38 3.36 8.40
N GLY A 35 -5.00 4.00 9.39
CA GLY A 35 -4.32 4.95 10.28
C GLY A 35 -3.89 6.25 9.58
N VAL A 36 -4.61 6.66 8.53
CA VAL A 36 -4.29 7.84 7.72
C VAL A 36 -5.39 8.88 7.74
N THR A 37 -5.09 10.07 7.22
CA THR A 37 -6.10 11.12 7.03
C THR A 37 -7.06 10.76 5.89
N LEU A 38 -8.27 11.33 5.91
CA LEU A 38 -9.27 11.10 4.87
C LEU A 38 -8.78 11.43 3.43
N PRO A 39 -8.09 12.56 3.17
CA PRO A 39 -7.53 12.83 1.86
C PRO A 39 -6.61 11.71 1.39
N ARG A 40 -5.80 11.16 2.29
CA ARG A 40 -4.84 10.11 1.96
C ARG A 40 -5.51 8.76 1.68
N GLY A 41 -6.51 8.39 2.47
CA GLY A 41 -7.34 7.21 2.20
C GLY A 41 -8.05 7.29 0.85
N ARG A 42 -8.53 8.47 0.47
CA ARG A 42 -9.11 8.72 -0.86
C ARG A 42 -8.09 8.63 -2.00
N GLU A 43 -6.89 9.18 -1.81
CA GLU A 43 -5.80 9.07 -2.78
C GLU A 43 -5.43 7.61 -3.05
N LEU A 44 -5.41 6.77 -2.00
CA LEU A 44 -5.12 5.34 -2.10
C LEU A 44 -6.15 4.63 -3.01
N LEU A 45 -7.44 4.98 -2.87
CA LEU A 45 -8.51 4.36 -3.63
C LEU A 45 -8.57 4.83 -5.10
N ARG A 46 -8.14 6.07 -5.39
CA ARG A 46 -8.24 6.72 -6.72
C ARG A 46 -7.06 6.47 -7.68
N ASP A 47 -6.28 5.41 -7.46
CA ASP A 47 -5.18 4.97 -8.33
C ASP A 47 -3.98 5.94 -8.43
N GLN A 48 -3.74 6.78 -7.41
CA GLN A 48 -2.55 7.65 -7.34
C GLN A 48 -1.35 6.93 -6.71
N ILE A 49 -0.96 5.78 -7.28
CA ILE A 49 0.08 4.88 -6.74
C ILE A 49 1.41 5.61 -6.55
N ASP A 50 1.77 6.49 -7.50
CA ASP A 50 3.06 7.19 -7.54
C ASP A 50 3.29 8.17 -6.39
N ARG A 51 2.25 8.43 -5.60
CA ARG A 51 2.32 9.35 -4.46
C ARG A 51 2.62 8.64 -3.14
N PHE A 52 2.67 7.32 -3.12
CA PHE A 52 2.90 6.53 -1.92
C PHE A 52 4.32 6.01 -1.85
N GLN A 53 5.00 6.30 -0.74
CA GLN A 53 6.27 5.68 -0.43
C GLN A 53 6.05 4.27 0.16
N LEU A 54 7.04 3.39 0.00
CA LEU A 54 6.93 2.00 0.43
C LEU A 54 6.71 1.87 1.95
N ASP A 55 7.42 2.66 2.74
CA ASP A 55 7.31 2.70 4.21
C ASP A 55 5.89 3.10 4.65
N GLU A 56 5.28 4.06 3.96
CA GLU A 56 3.91 4.48 4.21
C GLU A 56 2.93 3.33 3.95
N LEU A 57 3.08 2.61 2.83
CA LEU A 57 2.23 1.47 2.48
C LEU A 57 2.38 0.32 3.48
N VAL A 58 3.59 0.06 3.96
CA VAL A 58 3.85 -0.94 5.01
C VAL A 58 3.18 -0.53 6.33
N SER A 59 3.23 0.76 6.70
CA SER A 59 2.57 1.28 7.90
C SER A 59 1.04 1.15 7.83
N MET A 60 0.45 1.43 6.66
CA MET A 60 -1.00 1.23 6.44
C MET A 60 -1.39 -0.25 6.56
N ALA A 61 -0.60 -1.15 5.98
CA ALA A 61 -0.84 -2.59 6.06
C ALA A 61 -0.78 -3.07 7.51
N ALA A 62 0.23 -2.65 8.27
CA ALA A 62 0.35 -2.98 9.69
C ALA A 62 -0.83 -2.45 10.50
N SER A 63 -1.28 -1.22 10.24
CA SER A 63 -2.45 -0.60 10.92
C SER A 63 -3.75 -1.37 10.67
N ALA A 64 -3.94 -1.94 9.48
CA ALA A 64 -5.06 -2.81 9.17
C ALA A 64 -4.89 -4.27 9.63
N GLY A 65 -3.82 -4.58 10.37
CA GLY A 65 -3.55 -5.94 10.85
C GLY A 65 -3.13 -6.92 9.76
N LEU A 66 -2.63 -6.42 8.62
CA LEU A 66 -2.09 -7.25 7.56
C LEU A 66 -0.63 -7.61 7.86
N ARG A 67 -0.25 -8.85 7.52
CA ARG A 67 1.14 -9.28 7.54
C ARG A 67 1.79 -8.95 6.19
N VAL A 68 2.87 -8.20 6.22
CA VAL A 68 3.68 -7.88 5.03
C VAL A 68 4.97 -8.70 5.06
N GLU A 69 5.30 -9.34 3.95
CA GLU A 69 6.60 -9.99 3.73
C GLU A 69 7.35 -9.23 2.63
N LEU A 70 8.54 -8.72 2.96
CA LEU A 70 9.47 -8.14 1.98
C LEU A 70 10.63 -9.10 1.75
N ARG A 71 10.90 -9.40 0.47
CA ARG A 71 12.04 -10.21 0.05
C ARG A 71 12.94 -9.39 -0.85
N ILE A 72 14.20 -9.27 -0.48
CA ILE A 72 15.25 -8.74 -1.34
C ILE A 72 15.84 -9.94 -2.08
N LEU A 73 15.64 -9.98 -3.39
CA LEU A 73 16.29 -10.97 -4.25
C LEU A 73 17.66 -10.39 -4.61
N GLY A 74 18.75 -11.08 -4.24
CA GLY A 74 20.08 -10.68 -4.66
C GLY A 74 20.16 -10.67 -6.19
N GLN A 75 20.87 -9.69 -6.75
CA GLN A 75 21.32 -9.84 -8.15
C GLN A 75 22.23 -11.06 -8.19
N GLY A 76 21.97 -11.98 -9.12
CA GLY A 76 22.80 -13.17 -9.26
C GLY A 76 24.24 -12.76 -9.53
N ASP A 77 25.13 -13.10 -8.61
CA ASP A 77 26.55 -13.26 -8.91
C ASP A 77 26.67 -14.62 -9.62
N GLY A 78 26.55 -14.58 -10.95
CA GLY A 78 26.68 -15.73 -11.85
C GLY A 78 26.96 -15.27 -13.27
#